data_AF-A0A150NX50-F1
#
_entry.id   AF-A0A150NX50-F1
#
_cell.length_a   1.000
_cell.length_b   1.000
_cell.length_c   1.000
_cell.angle_alpha   90.00
_cell.angle_beta   90.00
_cell.angle_gamma   90.00
#
_symmetry.space_group_name_H-M   'P 1'
#
loop_
_entity.id
_entity.type
_entity.pdbx_description
1 polymer ?
#
loop_
_entity_poly.entity_id
_entity_poly.type
_entity_poly.pdbx_seq_one_letter_code
_entity_poly.pdbx_strand_id
1 'polypeptide(L)' 'MIVSAGEVGHSIIVAPQDLASFVKADFVDILEGN' A
#
# COMPACT_ATOMS: atom_id res chain seq x y z
N MET A 1 4.98 0.90 5.54
CA MET A 1 5.12 0.62 4.10
C MET A 1 5.36 1.93 3.38
N ILE A 2 6.13 1.92 2.28
CA ILE A 2 6.35 3.13 1.47
C ILE A 2 5.50 2.99 0.20
N VAL A 3 4.69 4.00 -0.09
CA VAL A 3 3.84 4.04 -1.29
C VAL A 3 4.06 5.35 -2.05
N SER A 4 3.79 5.32 -3.36
CA SER A 4 3.83 6.51 -4.20
C SER A 4 2.79 7.53 -3.74
N ALA A 5 3.18 8.80 -3.66
CA ALA A 5 2.27 9.90 -3.33
C ALA A 5 1.41 10.37 -4.51
N GLY A 6 1.60 9.78 -5.70
CA GLY A 6 0.94 10.25 -6.94
C GLY A 6 1.72 11.33 -7.70
N GLU A 7 2.90 11.73 -7.21
CA GLU A 7 3.82 12.67 -7.86
C GLU A 7 5.26 12.10 -7.85
N VAL A 8 6.02 12.37 -8.93
CA VAL A 8 7.40 11.89 -9.07
C VAL A 8 8.27 12.53 -7.98
N GLY A 9 9.00 11.70 -7.23
CA GLY A 9 9.89 12.15 -6.16
C GLY A 9 9.24 12.28 -4.79
N HIS A 10 7.93 12.01 -4.67
CA HIS A 10 7.20 12.04 -3.40
C HIS A 10 6.75 10.64 -2.99
N SER A 11 7.07 10.30 -1.74
CA SER A 11 6.74 9.01 -1.13
C SER A 11 6.09 9.23 0.21
N ILE A 12 5.10 8.40 0.54
CA ILE A 12 4.38 8.46 1.81
C ILE A 12 4.75 7.24 2.64
N ILE A 13 5.14 7.47 3.88
CA ILE A 13 5.30 6.43 4.89
C ILE A 13 3.95 6.29 5.61
N VAL A 14 3.32 5.14 5.47
CA VAL A 14 2.02 4.86 6.07
C VAL A 14 1.98 3.46 6.66
N ALA A 15 1.21 3.31 7.74
CA ALA A 15 0.89 1.99 8.27
C ALA A 15 0.00 1.26 7.25
N PRO A 16 0.32 0.00 6.89
CA PRO A 16 -0.47 -0.76 5.91
C PRO A 16 -1.96 -0.83 6.26
N GLN A 17 -2.29 -0.97 7.55
CA GLN A 17 -3.67 -1.06 8.04
C GLN A 17 -4.45 0.23 7.81
N ASP A 18 -3.83 1.39 8.03
CA ASP A 18 -4.45 2.69 7.79
C ASP A 18 -4.75 2.89 6.31
N LEU A 19 -3.81 2.49 5.45
CA LEU A 19 -3.98 2.53 4.01
C LEU A 19 -5.12 1.59 3.55
N ALA A 20 -5.12 0.34 4.01
CA ALA A 20 -6.15 -0.65 3.66
C ALA A 20 -7.54 -0.20 4.11
N SER A 21 -7.65 0.39 5.30
CA SER A 21 -8.91 0.94 5.82
C SER A 21 -9.40 2.13 4.99
N PHE A 22 -8.49 3.01 4.56
CA PHE A 22 -8.80 4.17 3.74
C PHE A 22 -9.34 3.77 2.35
N VAL A 23 -8.71 2.79 1.70
CA VAL A 23 -9.11 2.32 0.36
C VAL A 23 -10.13 1.17 0.38
N LYS A 24 -10.52 0.70 1.58
CA LYS A 24 -11.40 -0.47 1.78
C LYS A 24 -10.88 -1.72 1.07
N ALA A 25 -9.59 -2.02 1.26
CA ALA A 25 -8.94 -3.19 0.70
C ALA A 25 -8.76 -4.30 1.75
N ASP A 26 -8.72 -5.54 1.27
CA ASP A 26 -8.46 -6.73 2.08
C ASP A 26 -7.01 -7.20 1.93
N PHE A 27 -6.45 -7.72 3.01
CA PHE A 27 -5.14 -8.37 2.96
C PHE A 27 -5.29 -9.80 2.44
N VAL A 28 -4.75 -10.03 1.25
CA VAL A 28 -4.71 -11.35 0.60
C VAL A 28 -3.29 -11.64 0.12
N ASP A 29 -2.90 -12.91 0.12
CA ASP A 29 -1.63 -13.32 -0.49
C ASP A 29 -1.80 -13.30 -2.01
N ILE A 30 -1.00 -12.46 -2.66
CA ILE A 30 -1.03 -12.22 -4.12
C ILE A 30 0.26 -12.61 -4.80
N LEU A 31 1.25 -13.10 -4.05
CA LEU A 31 2.48 -13.58 -4.63
C LEU A 31 2.21 -14.97 -5.22
N GLU A 32 2.12 -15.05 -6.55
CA GLU A 32 2.19 -16.34 -7.23
C GLU A 32 3.57 -16.96 -6.92
N GLY A 33 3.54 -18.07 -6.18
CA GLY A 33 4.73 -18.85 -5.85
C GLY A 33 5.36 -19.40 -7.12
N ASN A 34 6.65 -19.18 -7.29
CA ASN A 34 7.47 -19.74 -8.36
C ASN A 34 7.88 -21.18 -8.05
#